data_AF-A0A4Q2YT43-F1
#
_entry.id   AF-A0A4Q2YT43-F1
#
_cell.length_a   1.000
_cell.length_b   1.000
_cell.length_c   1.000
_cell.angle_alpha   90.00
_cell.angle_beta   90.00
_cell.angle_gamma   90.00
#
_symmetry.space_group_name_H-M   'P 1'
#
loop_
_entity.id
_entity.type
_entity.pdbx_description
1 polymer ?
#
loop_
_entity_poly.entity_id
_entity_poly.type
_entity_poly.pdbx_seq_one_letter_code
_entity_poly.pdbx_strand_id
1 'polypeptide(L)' 'MGIMPMDTLGRGMRDLRISVTDRCNFRCRYCMPVE' A
#
# COMPACT_ATOMS: atom_id res chain seq x y z
N MET A 1 -26.53 6.47 -10.62
CA MET A 1 -26.42 6.15 -9.18
C MET A 1 -25.34 5.08 -9.05
N GLY A 2 -24.08 5.50 -8.94
CA GLY A 2 -22.93 4.60 -9.02
C GLY A 2 -22.68 3.94 -7.68
N ILE A 3 -22.68 2.62 -7.65
CA ILE A 3 -22.32 1.84 -6.47
C ILE A 3 -20.81 2.02 -6.27
N MET A 4 -20.40 2.77 -5.26
CA MET A 4 -18.99 2.81 -4.89
C MET A 4 -18.63 1.51 -4.19
N PRO A 5 -17.55 0.82 -4.60
CA PRO A 5 -17.13 -0.40 -3.93
C PRO A 5 -16.78 -0.11 -2.47
N MET A 6 -17.44 -0.81 -1.57
CA MET A 6 -17.24 -0.74 -0.13
C MET A 6 -16.63 -2.06 0.36
N ASP A 7 -15.66 -1.96 1.25
CA ASP A 7 -15.15 -3.12 2.01
C ASP A 7 -16.25 -3.68 2.95
N THR A 8 -16.03 -4.86 3.51
CA THR A 8 -16.93 -5.51 4.48
C THR A 8 -17.29 -4.64 5.69
N LEU A 9 -16.42 -3.69 6.05
CA LEU A 9 -16.67 -2.70 7.11
C LEU A 9 -17.37 -1.41 6.62
N GLY A 10 -17.88 -1.37 5.38
CA GLY A 10 -18.58 -0.21 4.82
C GLY A 10 -17.69 0.98 4.45
N ARG A 11 -16.37 0.76 4.33
CA ARG A 11 -15.41 1.81 3.95
C ARG A 11 -15.28 1.86 2.44
N GLY A 12 -15.50 3.04 1.85
CA GLY A 12 -15.27 3.25 0.43
C GLY A 12 -13.78 3.24 0.08
N MET A 13 -13.44 2.76 -1.12
CA MET A 13 -12.08 2.84 -1.67
C MET A 13 -11.69 4.31 -1.91
N ARG A 14 -10.61 4.78 -1.28
CA ARG A 14 -10.16 6.19 -1.36
C ARG A 14 -8.73 6.36 -1.86
N ASP A 15 -7.85 5.43 -1.49
CA ASP A 15 -6.43 5.52 -1.76
C ASP A 15 -5.94 4.21 -2.39
N LEU A 16 -5.16 4.33 -3.47
CA LEU A 16 -4.52 3.20 -4.13
C LEU A 16 -3.00 3.35 -4.01
N ARG A 17 -2.37 2.48 -3.21
CA ARG A 17 -0.91 2.43 -3.06
C ARG A 17 -0.34 1.43 -4.05
N ILE A 18 0.47 1.93 -4.99
CA ILE A 18 1.14 1.10 -6.00
C ILE A 18 2.64 1.15 -5.74
N SER A 19 3.24 0.00 -5.43
CA SER A 19 4.68 -0.13 -5.28
C SER A 19 5.31 -0.32 -6.66
N VAL A 20 5.94 0.74 -7.18
CA VAL A 20 6.53 0.75 -8.53
C VAL A 20 7.83 -0.06 -8.60
N THR A 21 8.58 -0.09 -7.50
CA THR A 21 9.83 -0.83 -7.38
C THR A 21 10.02 -1.29 -5.94
N ASP A 22 10.54 -2.50 -5.79
CA ASP A 22 11.04 -3.06 -4.54
C ASP A 22 12.50 -2.62 -4.26
N ARG A 23 13.22 -2.08 -5.25
CA ARG A 23 14.60 -1.62 -5.05
C ARG A 23 14.65 -0.31 -4.28
N CYS A 24 15.24 -0.36 -3.10
CA CYS A 24 15.58 0.82 -2.29
C CYS A 24 17.10 0.95 -2.15
N ASN A 25 17.60 2.17 -2.28
CA ASN A 25 19.02 2.49 -2.11
C ASN A 25 19.43 2.58 -0.63
N PHE A 26 18.44 2.59 0.27
CA PHE A 26 18.67 2.59 1.71
C PHE A 26 18.51 1.19 2.28
N ARG A 27 19.29 0.92 3.34
CA ARG A 27 19.23 -0.33 4.12
C ARG A 27 18.80 -0.02 5.54
N CYS A 28 17.50 0.20 5.69
CA CYS A 28 16.89 0.51 6.97
C CYS A 28 16.76 -0.77 7.80
N ARG A 29 17.34 -0.83 9.02
CA ARG A 29 17.25 -2.01 9.90
C ARG A 29 15.82 -2.52 10.16
N TYR A 30 14.81 -1.64 10.10
CA TYR A 30 13.39 -2.00 10.34
C TYR A 30 12.58 -2.29 9.06
N CYS A 31 13.14 -2.02 7.87
CA CYS A 31 12.40 -2.12 6.60
C CYS A 31 13.13 -2.95 5.54
N MET A 32 14.44 -2.76 5.40
CA MET A 32 15.33 -3.57 4.56
C MET A 32 16.61 -3.87 5.33
N PRO A 33 16.60 -4.89 6.22
CA PRO A 33 17.79 -5.29 6.95
C PRO A 33 18.88 -5.78 5.98
N VAL A 34 20.11 -5.36 6.25
CA VAL A 34 21.32 -5.98 5.70
C VAL A 34 21.81 -6.96 6.73
N GLU A 35 21.74 -8.24 6.40
CA GLU A 35 22.44 -9.29 7.13
C GLU A 35 23.90 -9.33 6.69
#